data_AF-A0AAW1LA93-F1
#
_entry.id   AF-A0AAW1LA93-F1
#
_cell.length_a   1.000
_cell.length_b   1.000
_cell.length_c   1.000
_cell.angle_alpha   90.00
_cell.angle_beta   90.00
_cell.angle_gamma   90.00
#
_symmetry.space_group_name_H-M   'P 1'
#
loop_
_entity.id
_entity.type
_entity.pdbx_description
1 polymer ?
#
loop_
_entity_poly.entity_id
_entity_poly.type
_entity_poly.pdbx_seq_one_letter_code
_entity_poly.pdbx_strand_id
1 'polypeptide(L)'
;MEWNDLHKYIFAKKSLRGLAKLYIQGEAGLNSWRSLKRALLKEFSTKINSVKLHETLRTRQIKKGESAQEYLLVMKEIASRGSIDDESLIQYVINGIADDDPNKIVLS
;
A
#
# COMPACT_ATOMS: atom_id res chain seq x y z
N MET A 1 0.75 -19.73 -26.17
CA MET A 1 -0.67 -19.95 -25.84
C MET A 1 -1.20 -18.72 -25.11
N GLU A 2 -2.03 -17.92 -25.78
CA GLU A 2 -2.61 -16.72 -25.15
C GLU A 2 -3.89 -17.08 -24.40
N TRP A 3 -4.01 -16.60 -23.16
CA TRP A 3 -5.21 -16.80 -22.36
C TRP A 3 -6.35 -15.91 -22.86
N ASN A 4 -7.38 -16.54 -23.43
CA ASN A 4 -8.62 -15.89 -23.80
C ASN A 4 -9.35 -15.31 -22.56
N ASP A 5 -10.08 -14.21 -22.72
CA ASP A 5 -10.80 -13.53 -21.63
C ASP A 5 -11.80 -14.44 -20.91
N LEU A 6 -12.39 -15.39 -21.63
CA LEU A 6 -13.28 -16.40 -21.06
C LEU A 6 -12.55 -17.36 -20.12
N HIS A 7 -11.34 -17.81 -20.48
CA HIS A 7 -10.51 -18.65 -19.62
C HIS A 7 -10.08 -17.90 -18.35
N LYS A 8 -9.70 -16.62 -18.48
CA LYS A 8 -9.38 -15.74 -17.34
C LYS A 8 -10.58 -15.59 -16.40
N TYR A 9 -11.77 -15.38 -16.96
CA TYR A 9 -13.01 -15.26 -16.19
C TYR A 9 -13.33 -16.54 -15.40
N ILE A 10 -13.33 -17.70 -16.07
CA ILE A 10 -13.65 -18.99 -15.43
C ILE A 10 -12.63 -19.30 -14.33
N PHE A 11 -11.34 -19.13 -14.62
CA PHE A 11 -10.27 -19.38 -13.67
C PHE A 11 -10.39 -18.47 -12.44
N ALA A 12 -10.58 -17.17 -12.65
CA ALA A 12 -10.75 -16.23 -11.55
C ALA A 12 -11.95 -16.57 -10.69
N LYS A 13 -13.10 -16.88 -11.30
CA LYS A 13 -14.32 -17.28 -10.57
C LYS A 13 -14.10 -18.53 -9.72
N LYS A 14 -13.29 -19.48 -10.20
CA LYS A 14 -12.90 -20.69 -9.47
C LYS A 14 -11.92 -20.43 -8.33
N SER A 15 -11.05 -19.42 -8.47
CA SER A 15 -10.07 -19.02 -7.45
C SER A 15 -10.68 -18.19 -6.31
N LEU A 16 -11.87 -17.62 -6.48
CA LEU A 16 -12.55 -16.87 -5.43
C LEU A 16 -13.00 -17.79 -4.29
N ARG A 17 -12.64 -17.42 -3.06
CA ARG A 17 -12.97 -18.16 -1.83
C ARG A 17 -13.55 -17.22 -0.78
N GLY A 18 -14.38 -17.78 0.11
CA GLY A 18 -14.97 -17.05 1.23
C GLY A 18 -15.79 -15.82 0.80
N LEU A 19 -15.47 -14.67 1.40
CA LEU A 19 -16.19 -13.41 1.25
C LEU A 19 -16.19 -12.88 -0.19
N ALA A 20 -15.10 -13.09 -0.94
CA ALA A 20 -15.01 -12.69 -2.34
C ALA A 20 -15.92 -13.50 -3.27
N LYS A 21 -16.19 -14.77 -2.93
CA LYS A 21 -17.15 -15.60 -3.66
C LYS A 21 -18.59 -15.14 -3.39
N LEU A 22 -18.91 -14.82 -2.14
CA LEU A 22 -20.23 -14.36 -1.72
C LEU A 22 -20.57 -12.99 -2.33
N TYR A 23 -19.61 -12.08 -2.39
CA TYR A 23 -19.73 -10.79 -3.06
C TYR A 23 -20.09 -10.94 -4.55
N ILE A 24 -19.36 -11.78 -5.28
CA ILE A 24 -19.60 -12.04 -6.72
C ILE A 24 -20.88 -12.83 -6.98
N GLN A 25 -21.39 -13.59 -6.00
CA GLN A 25 -22.71 -14.23 -6.09
C GLN A 25 -23.87 -13.24 -5.87
N GLY A 26 -23.64 -12.18 -5.09
CA GLY A 26 -24.62 -11.10 -4.88
C GLY A 26 -24.68 -10.08 -6.02
N GLU A 27 -23.58 -9.88 -6.75
CA GLU A 27 -23.56 -8.98 -7.92
C GLU A 27 -24.15 -9.65 -9.18
N ALA A 28 -25.26 -9.10 -9.68
CA ALA A 28 -25.81 -9.46 -10.98
C ALA A 28 -25.07 -8.73 -12.12
N GLY A 29 -24.73 -9.44 -13.20
CA GLY A 29 -24.22 -8.83 -14.44
C GLY A 29 -22.71 -8.95 -14.70
N LEU A 30 -21.98 -9.78 -13.94
CA LEU A 30 -20.55 -10.02 -14.15
C LEU A 30 -20.30 -11.03 -15.28
N ASN A 31 -20.56 -10.60 -16.51
CA ASN A 31 -20.55 -11.45 -17.72
C ASN A 31 -19.20 -11.40 -18.48
N SER A 32 -18.20 -10.72 -17.91
CA SER A 32 -16.91 -10.49 -18.57
C SER A 32 -15.79 -10.38 -17.54
N TRP A 33 -14.59 -10.83 -17.92
CA TRP A 33 -13.39 -10.73 -17.09
C TRP A 33 -13.12 -9.29 -16.65
N ARG A 34 -13.31 -8.30 -17.53
CA ARG A 34 -13.11 -6.88 -17.22
C ARG A 34 -14.05 -6.39 -16.11
N SER A 35 -15.33 -6.76 -16.16
CA SER A 35 -16.31 -6.37 -15.14
C SER A 35 -16.01 -7.02 -13.80
N LEU A 36 -15.70 -8.32 -13.80
CA LEU A 36 -15.32 -9.07 -12.59
C LEU A 36 -14.03 -8.51 -11.97
N LYS A 37 -13.01 -8.22 -12.78
CA LYS A 37 -11.77 -7.59 -12.31
C LYS A 37 -12.03 -6.20 -11.71
N ARG A 38 -12.88 -5.38 -12.34
CA ARG A 38 -13.23 -4.04 -11.85
C ARG A 38 -13.99 -4.11 -10.53
N ALA A 39 -14.95 -5.01 -10.40
CA ALA A 39 -15.72 -5.19 -9.18
C ALA A 39 -14.84 -5.66 -8.01
N LEU A 40 -13.97 -6.64 -8.27
CA LEU A 40 -12.98 -7.09 -7.29
C LEU A 40 -12.00 -5.98 -6.90
N LEU A 41 -11.52 -5.18 -7.85
CA LEU A 41 -10.70 -4.01 -7.54
C LEU A 41 -11.51 -2.97 -6.77
N LYS A 42 -12.78 -2.72 -7.08
CA LYS A 42 -13.56 -1.72 -6.37
C LYS A 42 -13.75 -2.08 -4.90
N GLU A 43 -14.04 -3.35 -4.62
CA GLU A 43 -14.38 -3.83 -3.28
C GLU A 43 -13.16 -4.29 -2.47
N PHE A 44 -12.23 -5.01 -3.11
CA PHE A 44 -11.05 -5.60 -2.48
C PHE A 44 -9.74 -4.89 -2.81
N SER A 45 -9.72 -3.94 -3.75
CA SER A 45 -8.53 -3.09 -3.81
C SER A 45 -8.54 -2.31 -2.52
N THR A 46 -7.54 -2.62 -1.70
CA THR A 46 -7.07 -1.74 -0.65
C THR A 46 -6.73 -0.44 -1.36
N LYS A 47 -7.70 0.47 -1.47
CA LYS A 47 -7.39 1.88 -1.59
C LYS A 47 -6.61 2.15 -0.33
N ILE A 48 -5.29 2.07 -0.44
CA ILE A 48 -4.38 2.56 0.57
C ILE A 48 -4.73 4.04 0.62
N ASN A 49 -5.69 4.34 1.49
CA ASN A 49 -6.31 5.64 1.58
C ASN A 49 -5.14 6.54 1.93
N SER A 50 -4.84 7.57 1.13
CA SER A 50 -3.64 8.38 1.33
C SER A 50 -3.52 8.82 2.78
N VAL A 51 -4.65 9.07 3.45
CA VAL A 51 -4.76 9.30 4.91
C VAL A 51 -4.07 8.24 5.76
N LYS A 52 -4.36 6.95 5.53
CA LYS A 52 -3.79 5.82 6.29
C LYS A 52 -2.31 5.61 5.96
N LEU A 53 -1.92 5.94 4.73
CA LEU A 53 -0.52 5.94 4.30
C LEU A 53 0.27 7.07 4.98
N HIS A 54 -0.29 8.28 5.02
CA HIS A 54 0.26 9.43 5.75
C HIS A 54 0.37 9.13 7.25
N GLU A 55 -0.64 8.50 7.84
CA GLU A 55 -0.60 8.07 9.24
C GLU A 55 0.49 7.02 9.49
N THR A 56 0.65 6.05 8.58
CA THR A 56 1.69 5.01 8.66
C THR A 56 3.09 5.62 8.53
N LEU A 57 3.29 6.58 7.62
CA LEU A 57 4.56 7.29 7.47
C LEU A 57 4.87 8.19 8.68
N ARG A 58 3.85 8.87 9.22
CA ARG A 58 3.98 9.73 10.40
C ARG A 58 4.33 8.94 11.67
N THR A 59 3.78 7.74 11.82
CA THR A 59 4.04 6.87 12.98
C THR A 59 5.32 6.06 12.85
N ARG A 60 5.87 5.94 11.64
CA ARG A 60 7.11 5.20 11.37
C ARG A 60 8.33 6.05 11.77
N GLN A 61 8.89 5.76 12.93
CA GLN A 61 10.17 6.31 13.38
C GLN A 61 11.35 5.35 13.12
N ILE A 62 12.56 5.90 13.03
CA ILE A 62 13.77 5.08 12.94
C ILE A 62 13.93 4.25 14.22
N LYS A 63 14.19 2.94 14.06
CA LYS A 63 14.42 2.07 15.22
C LYS A 63 15.88 2.18 15.68
N LYS A 64 16.09 2.04 17.00
CA LYS A 64 17.45 1.95 17.58
C LYS A 64 18.14 0.69 17.05
N GLY A 65 19.00 0.86 16.03
CA GLY A 65 19.72 -0.20 15.34
C GLY A 65 19.42 -0.35 13.84
N GLU A 66 18.48 0.41 13.27
CA GLU A 66 18.24 0.48 11.82
C GLU A 66 19.18 1.51 11.19
N SER A 67 19.83 1.20 10.05
CA SER A 67 20.60 2.19 9.31
C SER A 67 19.65 3.23 8.68
N ALA A 68 20.09 4.49 8.60
CA ALA A 68 19.32 5.57 7.96
C ALA A 68 18.95 5.23 6.51
N GLN A 69 19.79 4.47 5.80
CA GLN A 69 19.54 4.02 4.43
C GLN A 69 18.44 2.96 4.36
N GLU A 70 18.40 2.02 5.30
CA GLU A 70 17.36 1.00 5.38
C GLU A 70 16.00 1.65 5.70
N TYR A 71 15.99 2.58 6.64
CA TYR A 71 14.81 3.36 6.99
C TYR A 71 14.25 4.15 5.79
N LEU A 72 15.12 4.82 5.03
CA LEU A 72 14.74 5.58 3.84
C LEU A 72 14.18 4.67 2.73
N LEU A 73 14.74 3.47 2.58
CA LEU A 73 14.24 2.49 1.60
C LEU A 73 12.85 1.98 1.98
N VAL A 74 12.60 1.70 3.26
CA VAL A 74 11.29 1.30 3.79
C VAL A 74 10.27 2.43 3.62
N MET A 75 10.66 3.68 3.94
CA MET A 75 9.84 4.88 3.72
C MET A 75 9.44 5.05 2.24
N LYS A 76 10.40 4.85 1.31
CA LYS A 76 10.13 4.88 -0.14
C LYS A 76 9.22 3.74 -0.60
N GLU A 77 9.37 2.55 -0.04
CA GLU A 77 8.48 1.43 -0.38
C GLU A 77 7.04 1.71 0.05
N ILE A 78 6.85 2.27 1.24
CA ILE A 78 5.53 2.69 1.75
C ILE A 78 4.98 3.83 0.89
N ALA A 79 5.81 4.81 0.53
CA ALA A 79 5.41 5.90 -0.35
C ALA A 79 4.96 5.39 -1.73
N SER A 80 5.68 4.47 -2.36
CA SER A 80 5.35 3.89 -3.67
C SER A 80 4.01 3.14 -3.69
N ARG A 81 3.53 2.68 -2.52
CA ARG A 81 2.22 2.06 -2.37
C ARG A 81 1.06 3.06 -2.41
N GLY A 82 1.32 4.36 -2.35
CA GLY A 82 0.34 5.39 -2.66
C GLY A 82 0.90 6.52 -3.51
N SER A 83 0.05 7.46 -3.86
CA SER A 83 0.49 8.64 -4.62
C SER A 83 0.90 9.72 -3.61
N ILE A 84 2.05 9.55 -2.94
CA ILE A 84 2.60 10.56 -2.04
C ILE A 84 3.59 11.43 -2.80
N ASP A 85 3.49 12.73 -2.57
CA ASP A 85 4.40 13.72 -3.09
C ASP A 85 5.80 13.62 -2.43
N ASP A 86 6.85 13.78 -3.22
CA ASP A 86 8.24 13.70 -2.76
C ASP A 86 8.53 14.70 -1.62
N GLU A 87 7.95 15.90 -1.63
CA GLU A 87 8.12 16.90 -0.56
C GLU A 87 7.52 16.40 0.77
N SER A 88 6.34 15.79 0.68
CA SER A 88 5.68 15.18 1.84
C SER A 88 6.51 14.02 2.39
N LEU A 89 7.06 13.17 1.53
CA LEU A 89 7.90 12.05 1.93
C LEU A 89 9.15 12.52 2.68
N ILE A 90 9.85 13.54 2.16
CA ILE A 90 11.03 14.11 2.80
C ILE A 90 10.68 14.62 4.20
N GLN A 91 9.56 15.31 4.36
CA GLN A 91 9.12 15.81 5.65
C GLN A 91 8.79 14.69 6.65
N TYR A 92 8.20 13.57 6.19
CA TYR A 92 7.99 12.40 7.06
C TYR A 92 9.30 11.72 7.46
N VAL A 93 10.25 11.60 6.54
CA VAL A 93 11.57 11.04 6.81
C VAL A 93 12.31 11.88 7.85
N ILE A 94 12.33 13.20 7.69
CA ILE A 94 13.00 14.12 8.64
C ILE A 94 12.34 14.04 10.03
N ASN A 95 11.01 14.07 10.10
CA ASN A 95 10.28 14.02 11.37
C ASN A 95 10.39 12.67 12.09
N GLY A 96 10.65 11.58 11.36
CA GLY A 96 10.74 10.24 11.93
C GLY A 96 12.16 9.80 12.28
N ILE A 97 13.18 10.55 11.84
CA ILE A 97 14.52 10.48 12.42
C ILE A 97 14.41 11.19 13.78
N ALA A 98 14.49 10.43 14.86
CA ALA A 98 14.58 11.03 16.18
C ALA A 98 15.77 12.00 16.18
N ASP A 99 15.58 13.18 16.78
CA ASP A 99 16.64 14.12 17.13
C ASP A 99 17.56 13.40 18.13
N ASP A 100 18.40 12.49 17.63
CA ASP A 100 19.57 12.02 18.34
C ASP A 100 20.61 13.14 18.16
N ASP A 101 20.33 14.26 18.80
CA ASP A 101 21.33 15.27 19.09
C ASP A 101 21.67 15.22 20.58
N PRO A 102 22.46 14.21 21.02
CA PRO A 102 23.30 14.37 22.21
C PRO A 102 24.52 15.28 21.91
N ASN A 103 24.65 15.82 20.70
CA ASN A 103 25.76 16.68 20.26
C ASN A 103 25.43 18.17 20.27
N LYS A 104 24.43 18.61 21.04
CA LYS A 104 24.53 19.90 21.72
C LYS A 104 25.61 19.77 22.77
N ILE A 105 26.86 19.80 22.29
CA ILE A 105 28.05 20.09 23.07
C ILE A 105 27.77 21.49 23.65
N VAL A 106 27.20 21.51 24.84
CA VAL A 106 27.22 22.66 25.73
C VAL A 106 28.70 22.96 25.93
N LEU A 107 29.18 24.01 25.28
CA LEU A 107 30.38 24.71 25.71
C LEU A 107 29.95 25.50 26.96
N SER A 108 30.22 24.96 28.14
CA SER A 108 30.25 25.72 29.39
C SER A 108 31.38 25.22 30.26
#